data_AF-A0A3D4WWF3-F1
#
_entry.id   AF-A0A3D4WWF3-F1
#
_cell.length_a   1.000
_cell.length_b   1.000
_cell.length_c   1.000
_cell.angle_alpha   90.00
_cell.angle_beta   90.00
_cell.angle_gamma   90.00
#
_symmetry.space_group_name_H-M   'P 1'
#
loop_
_entity.id
_entity.type
_entity.pdbx_description
1 polymer ?
#
loop_
_entity_poly.entity_id
_entity_poly.type
_entity_poly.pdbx_seq_one_letter_code
_entity_poly.pdbx_strand_id
1 'polypeptide(L)'
;VEYGGGTTPPTGSPTPSPTVSPTSSPPACSNPLAGNTFSLGTSGSASISSAGGGNWDGNPRNPTVFTACGLNGSGAGSTSFDLFLDAGGTVANGTQVRVSYDLTGNGSWDRVETYRYFATDPVAGWEHYTQTVGLQGSSGALGTFSNGKVQVEIWNAIGNGPTTLGTANQSFVRMPY
;
A
#
# COMPACT_ATOMS: atom_id res chain seq x y z
N VAL A 1 18.68 62.46 -28.31
CA VAL A 1 18.42 62.60 -26.85
C VAL A 1 17.13 61.84 -26.57
N GLU A 2 17.20 60.78 -25.76
CA GLU A 2 16.09 59.97 -25.20
C GLU A 2 15.07 60.83 -24.43
N TYR A 3 13.80 60.44 -24.17
CA TYR A 3 13.24 59.36 -23.32
C TYR A 3 11.82 59.00 -23.84
N GLY A 4 11.13 57.86 -23.64
CA GLY A 4 11.25 56.73 -22.71
C GLY A 4 9.84 56.38 -22.13
N GLY A 5 9.36 55.14 -22.31
CA GLY A 5 8.18 54.57 -21.63
C GLY A 5 7.29 53.75 -22.57
N GLY A 6 7.03 52.46 -22.43
CA GLY A 6 7.31 51.48 -21.37
C GLY A 6 6.19 50.42 -21.47
N THR A 7 6.34 49.40 -22.31
CA THR A 7 5.38 48.31 -22.46
C THR A 7 5.83 47.11 -21.62
N THR A 8 4.98 46.65 -20.70
CA THR A 8 5.22 45.44 -19.92
C THR A 8 5.01 44.19 -20.78
N PRO A 9 5.85 43.14 -20.69
CA PRO A 9 5.55 41.86 -21.30
C PRO A 9 4.57 41.07 -20.41
N PRO A 10 3.57 40.36 -20.97
CA PRO A 10 2.77 39.43 -20.18
C PRO A 10 3.64 38.22 -19.80
N THR A 11 3.81 37.99 -18.51
CA THR A 11 4.42 36.78 -17.96
C THR A 11 3.52 35.59 -18.29
N GLY A 12 4.00 34.69 -19.15
CA GLY A 12 3.31 33.44 -19.47
C GLY A 12 3.13 32.59 -18.22
N SER A 13 1.89 32.20 -17.93
CA SER A 13 1.54 31.26 -16.87
C SER A 13 2.22 29.90 -17.13
N PRO A 14 2.85 29.25 -16.13
CA PRO A 14 3.41 27.92 -16.32
C PRO A 14 2.28 26.92 -16.64
N THR A 15 2.42 26.23 -17.78
CA THR A 15 1.57 25.12 -18.18
C THR A 15 1.69 23.98 -17.17
N PRO A 16 0.60 23.44 -16.60
CA PRO A 16 0.70 22.25 -15.76
C PRO A 16 1.21 21.07 -16.61
N SER A 17 2.35 20.53 -16.22
CA SER A 17 2.88 19.28 -16.78
C SER A 17 1.89 18.14 -16.48
N PRO A 18 1.55 17.28 -17.46
CA PRO A 18 0.71 16.12 -17.17
C PRO A 18 1.44 15.18 -16.22
N THR A 19 0.92 15.04 -15.00
CA THR A 19 1.32 13.96 -14.08
C THR A 19 0.85 12.65 -14.69
N VAL A 20 1.76 11.89 -15.26
CA VAL A 20 1.52 10.48 -15.57
C VAL A 20 1.39 9.72 -14.25
N SER A 21 0.17 9.45 -13.82
CA SER A 21 -0.07 8.43 -12.79
C SER A 21 0.21 7.06 -13.43
N PRO A 22 1.19 6.27 -12.96
CA PRO A 22 1.21 4.87 -13.30
C PRO A 22 0.05 4.19 -12.55
N THR A 23 -1.13 4.15 -13.17
CA THR A 23 -2.20 3.27 -12.71
C THR A 23 -1.87 1.86 -13.18
N SER A 24 -0.96 1.17 -12.49
CA SER A 24 -1.03 -0.29 -12.49
C SER A 24 -2.23 -0.66 -11.61
N SER A 25 -3.43 -0.68 -12.18
CA SER A 25 -4.55 -1.33 -11.50
C SER A 25 -4.14 -2.79 -11.29
N PRO A 26 -4.04 -3.28 -10.06
CA PRO A 26 -3.81 -4.69 -9.84
C PRO A 26 -5.00 -5.49 -10.38
N PRO A 27 -4.78 -6.76 -10.79
CA PRO A 27 -5.76 -7.56 -11.49
C PRO A 27 -7.02 -7.81 -10.65
N ALA A 28 -8.14 -8.00 -11.35
CA ALA A 28 -9.35 -8.59 -10.78
C ALA A 28 -8.98 -9.90 -10.06
N CYS A 29 -9.18 -9.95 -8.74
CA CYS A 29 -9.04 -11.12 -7.86
C CYS A 29 -8.02 -12.17 -8.33
N SER A 30 -6.78 -12.10 -7.86
CA SER A 30 -5.87 -13.25 -7.95
C SER A 30 -6.24 -14.27 -6.86
N ASN A 31 -6.23 -15.57 -7.14
CA ASN A 31 -6.41 -16.61 -6.11
C ASN A 31 -5.08 -17.33 -5.76
N PRO A 32 -4.04 -16.65 -5.21
CA PRO A 32 -2.77 -17.30 -4.90
C PRO A 32 -2.75 -17.81 -3.45
N LEU A 33 -3.87 -18.31 -2.92
CA LEU A 33 -3.86 -18.93 -1.61
C LEU A 33 -3.19 -20.30 -1.66
N ALA A 34 -2.10 -20.44 -0.92
CA ALA A 34 -1.53 -21.74 -0.55
C ALA A 34 -1.86 -22.02 0.92
N GLY A 35 -2.86 -22.87 1.15
CA GLY A 35 -3.47 -23.03 2.48
C GLY A 35 -4.09 -21.71 2.94
N ASN A 36 -3.71 -21.21 4.12
CA ASN A 36 -4.15 -19.91 4.63
C ASN A 36 -3.23 -18.74 4.26
N THR A 37 -2.23 -18.94 3.39
CA THR A 37 -1.24 -17.91 3.05
C THR A 37 -1.58 -17.23 1.72
N PHE A 38 -1.86 -15.93 1.78
CA PHE A 38 -2.01 -15.06 0.62
C PHE A 38 -0.67 -14.44 0.24
N SER A 39 -0.05 -14.96 -0.81
CA SER A 39 1.17 -14.38 -1.37
C SER A 39 0.83 -13.14 -2.22
N LEU A 40 1.57 -12.05 -2.02
CA LEU A 40 1.25 -10.79 -2.69
C LEU A 40 1.86 -10.76 -4.10
N GLY A 41 1.02 -10.87 -5.14
CA GLY A 41 1.46 -10.79 -6.53
C GLY A 41 2.25 -12.01 -7.02
N THR A 42 2.87 -11.89 -8.20
CA THR A 42 3.77 -12.91 -8.77
C THR A 42 5.21 -12.68 -8.33
N SER A 43 6.10 -13.66 -8.53
CA SER A 43 7.52 -13.54 -8.16
C SER A 43 8.18 -12.32 -8.80
N GLY A 44 8.89 -11.52 -8.01
CA GLY A 44 9.55 -10.30 -8.45
C GLY A 44 9.46 -9.20 -7.41
N SER A 45 9.19 -7.99 -7.86
CA SER A 45 9.01 -6.82 -6.99
C SER A 45 7.93 -5.89 -7.53
N ALA A 46 7.30 -5.15 -6.62
CA ALA A 46 6.43 -4.02 -6.94
C ALA A 46 7.03 -2.71 -6.40
N SER A 47 6.69 -1.59 -7.03
CA SER A 47 7.06 -0.27 -6.53
C SER A 47 5.90 0.30 -5.70
N ILE A 48 6.21 0.80 -4.52
CA ILE A 48 5.32 1.60 -3.68
C ILE A 48 5.68 3.06 -3.93
N SER A 49 4.69 3.83 -4.38
CA SER A 49 4.90 5.23 -4.76
C SER A 49 5.23 6.12 -3.55
N SER A 50 5.94 7.23 -3.81
CA SER A 50 6.29 8.24 -2.81
C SER A 50 5.06 8.91 -2.18
N ALA A 51 5.17 9.27 -0.89
CA ALA A 51 4.20 10.11 -0.20
C ALA A 51 4.20 11.57 -0.71
N GLY A 52 5.17 11.94 -1.55
CA GLY A 52 5.32 13.28 -2.13
C GLY A 52 5.62 14.36 -1.09
N GLY A 53 6.24 13.99 0.03
CA GLY A 53 6.57 14.90 1.13
C GLY A 53 5.39 15.22 2.05
N GLY A 54 4.21 14.66 1.78
CA GLY A 54 3.05 14.76 2.66
C GLY A 54 3.06 13.72 3.79
N ASN A 55 2.09 13.86 4.69
CA ASN A 55 1.78 12.86 5.71
C ASN A 55 0.42 12.22 5.41
N TRP A 56 0.45 10.91 5.19
CA TRP A 56 -0.67 10.06 4.83
C TRP A 56 -0.81 8.91 5.82
N ASP A 57 -0.36 9.12 7.06
CA ASP A 57 -0.51 8.16 8.15
C ASP A 57 -2.00 7.84 8.38
N GLY A 58 -2.31 6.55 8.32
CA GLY A 58 -3.67 6.01 8.45
C GLY A 58 -4.55 6.18 7.21
N ASN A 59 -4.09 6.90 6.19
CA ASN A 59 -4.88 7.32 5.04
C ASN A 59 -4.18 6.91 3.74
N PRO A 60 -4.55 5.78 3.11
CA PRO A 60 -3.87 5.32 1.91
C PRO A 60 -3.83 6.36 0.80
N ARG A 61 -2.64 6.54 0.22
CA ARG A 61 -2.44 7.38 -0.96
C ARG A 61 -1.69 6.61 -2.02
N ASN A 62 -2.29 6.52 -3.21
CA ASN A 62 -1.77 5.75 -4.35
C ASN A 62 -1.27 4.35 -3.94
N PRO A 63 -2.09 3.56 -3.22
CA PRO A 63 -1.63 2.29 -2.68
C PRO A 63 -1.35 1.28 -3.80
N THR A 64 -0.33 0.46 -3.59
CA THR A 64 -0.19 -0.81 -4.28
C THR A 64 -1.18 -1.77 -3.64
N VAL A 65 -2.08 -2.33 -4.45
CA VAL A 65 -3.21 -3.13 -3.95
C VAL A 65 -3.06 -4.59 -4.37
N PHE A 66 -3.35 -5.52 -3.46
CA PHE A 66 -3.42 -6.94 -3.75
C PHE A 66 -4.75 -7.47 -3.24
N THR A 67 -5.43 -8.32 -4.02
CA THR A 67 -6.74 -8.84 -3.65
C THR A 67 -6.81 -10.36 -3.86
N ALA A 68 -7.33 -11.06 -2.85
CA ALA A 68 -7.72 -12.46 -2.89
C ALA A 68 -9.23 -12.60 -2.70
N CYS A 69 -9.86 -13.51 -3.42
CA CYS A 69 -11.32 -13.69 -3.44
C CYS A 69 -11.66 -15.18 -3.40
N GLY A 70 -12.94 -15.50 -3.14
CA GLY A 70 -13.39 -16.90 -3.04
C GLY A 70 -12.95 -17.57 -1.74
N LEU A 71 -12.73 -16.76 -0.69
CA LEU A 71 -12.23 -17.22 0.60
C LEU A 71 -13.32 -17.97 1.36
N ASN A 72 -12.98 -19.11 1.94
CA ASN A 72 -13.89 -19.91 2.77
C ASN A 72 -13.12 -20.45 3.99
N GLY A 73 -13.75 -20.44 5.17
CA GLY A 73 -13.14 -20.95 6.42
C GLY A 73 -13.44 -20.09 7.64
N SER A 74 -13.23 -20.62 8.85
CA SER A 74 -13.60 -19.97 10.11
C SER A 74 -12.56 -18.94 10.59
N GLY A 75 -12.66 -17.66 10.23
CA GLY A 75 -11.76 -16.60 10.71
C GLY A 75 -11.98 -16.25 12.18
N ALA A 76 -11.13 -16.71 13.08
CA ALA A 76 -11.18 -16.37 14.52
C ALA A 76 -9.82 -15.97 15.13
N GLY A 77 -8.76 -15.98 14.34
CA GLY A 77 -7.40 -15.62 14.71
C GLY A 77 -7.10 -14.13 14.56
N SER A 78 -5.82 -13.81 14.46
CA SER A 78 -5.33 -12.44 14.21
C SER A 78 -4.63 -12.38 12.84
N THR A 79 -4.69 -11.21 12.21
CA THR A 79 -3.94 -10.95 10.99
C THR A 79 -2.44 -11.03 11.27
N SER A 80 -1.73 -11.82 10.46
CA SER A 80 -0.27 -11.88 10.46
C SER A 80 0.24 -11.65 9.04
N PHE A 81 1.31 -10.88 8.92
CA PHE A 81 1.94 -10.60 7.64
C PHE A 81 3.45 -10.43 7.81
N ASP A 82 4.15 -10.61 6.70
CA ASP A 82 5.55 -10.24 6.56
C ASP A 82 5.70 -9.60 5.18
N LEU A 83 6.15 -8.35 5.15
CA LEU A 83 6.38 -7.58 3.93
C LEU A 83 7.85 -7.25 3.81
N PHE A 84 8.45 -7.63 2.69
CA PHE A 84 9.86 -7.35 2.40
C PHE A 84 9.95 -6.01 1.72
N LEU A 85 10.51 -5.02 2.41
CA LEU A 85 10.63 -3.64 1.95
C LEU A 85 12.09 -3.26 1.74
N ASP A 86 12.37 -2.49 0.70
CA ASP A 86 13.70 -1.91 0.45
C ASP A 86 13.52 -0.48 -0.05
N ALA A 87 13.91 0.50 0.76
CA ALA A 87 13.84 1.93 0.41
C ALA A 87 15.10 2.43 -0.35
N GLY A 88 16.08 1.55 -0.57
CA GLY A 88 17.39 1.91 -1.11
C GLY A 88 18.05 2.98 -0.23
N GLY A 89 18.56 4.04 -0.84
CA GLY A 89 19.13 5.19 -0.11
C GLY A 89 18.10 6.25 0.33
N THR A 90 16.80 5.95 0.30
CA THR A 90 15.77 6.97 0.54
C THR A 90 15.58 7.23 2.02
N VAL A 91 15.99 8.42 2.45
CA VAL A 91 15.84 8.87 3.85
C VAL A 91 14.37 9.18 4.19
N ALA A 92 13.98 8.80 5.41
CA ALA A 92 12.69 9.14 6.02
C ALA A 92 11.47 8.64 5.24
N ASN A 93 11.59 7.47 4.60
CA ASN A 93 10.44 6.73 4.11
C ASN A 93 9.76 5.95 5.23
N GLY A 94 8.43 5.90 5.18
CA GLY A 94 7.63 5.11 6.09
C GLY A 94 6.51 4.42 5.34
N THR A 95 6.56 3.10 5.25
CA THR A 95 5.56 2.29 4.52
C THR A 95 4.49 1.79 5.49
N GLN A 96 3.23 1.82 5.08
CA GLN A 96 2.09 1.43 5.89
C GLN A 96 1.21 0.44 5.14
N VAL A 97 0.55 -0.45 5.88
CA VAL A 97 -0.38 -1.44 5.34
C VAL A 97 -1.76 -1.35 5.97
N ARG A 98 -2.78 -1.57 5.14
CA ARG A 98 -4.18 -1.77 5.53
C ARG A 98 -4.65 -3.11 4.96
N VAL A 99 -5.29 -3.90 5.81
CA VAL A 99 -5.92 -5.16 5.41
C VAL A 99 -7.42 -5.05 5.64
N SER A 100 -8.18 -5.26 4.57
CA SER A 100 -9.64 -5.16 4.55
C SER A 100 -10.25 -6.50 4.20
N TYR A 101 -11.29 -6.90 4.94
CA TYR A 101 -11.93 -8.20 4.88
C TYR A 101 -13.42 -8.04 4.59
N ASP A 102 -13.86 -8.66 3.50
CA ASP A 102 -15.27 -8.87 3.15
C ASP A 102 -15.53 -10.35 3.40
N LEU A 103 -16.12 -10.66 4.56
CA LEU A 103 -16.26 -12.03 5.04
C LEU A 103 -17.34 -12.78 4.25
N THR A 104 -18.35 -12.06 3.75
CA THR A 104 -19.54 -12.67 3.12
C THR A 104 -19.56 -12.56 1.59
N GLY A 105 -18.56 -11.92 0.99
CA GLY A 105 -18.48 -11.71 -0.45
C GLY A 105 -19.52 -10.71 -0.98
N ASN A 106 -20.08 -9.86 -0.11
CA ASN A 106 -21.18 -8.95 -0.45
C ASN A 106 -20.70 -7.62 -1.05
N GLY A 107 -19.37 -7.41 -1.11
CA GLY A 107 -18.76 -6.19 -1.65
C GLY A 107 -18.46 -5.11 -0.61
N SER A 108 -18.85 -5.28 0.65
CA SER A 108 -18.55 -4.37 1.76
C SER A 108 -17.46 -4.92 2.67
N TRP A 109 -16.72 -4.03 3.34
CA TRP A 109 -15.71 -4.44 4.32
C TRP A 109 -16.34 -4.65 5.70
N ASP A 110 -16.32 -5.88 6.18
CA ASP A 110 -16.77 -6.28 7.52
C ASP A 110 -15.71 -6.00 8.59
N ARG A 111 -14.43 -6.07 8.21
CA ARG A 111 -13.28 -5.78 9.08
C ARG A 111 -12.22 -5.01 8.31
N VAL A 112 -11.71 -3.94 8.92
CA VAL A 112 -10.58 -3.17 8.38
C VAL A 112 -9.55 -2.99 9.47
N GLU A 113 -8.28 -3.25 9.15
CA GLU A 113 -7.14 -3.13 10.05
C GLU A 113 -6.05 -2.29 9.40
N THR A 114 -5.70 -1.17 10.03
CA THR A 114 -4.57 -0.33 9.63
C THR A 114 -3.46 -0.47 10.66
N TYR A 115 -2.26 -0.80 10.21
CA TYR A 115 -1.08 -0.94 11.06
C TYR A 115 -0.28 0.35 11.09
N ARG A 116 0.52 0.56 12.13
CA ARG A 116 1.46 1.69 12.17
C ARG A 116 2.44 1.57 11.01
N TYR A 117 2.84 2.70 10.44
CA TYR A 117 3.88 2.68 9.41
C TYR A 117 5.20 2.13 9.98
N PHE A 118 5.96 1.47 9.12
CA PHE A 118 7.32 1.03 9.38
C PHE A 118 8.29 2.01 8.73
N ALA A 119 9.12 2.64 9.55
CA ALA A 119 10.20 3.50 9.07
C ALA A 119 11.32 2.60 8.53
N THR A 120 11.61 2.72 7.24
CA THR A 120 12.66 1.95 6.57
C THR A 120 14.03 2.59 6.81
N ASP A 121 15.06 1.76 6.92
CA ASP A 121 16.46 2.19 6.91
C ASP A 121 16.86 2.63 5.49
N PRO A 122 17.48 3.83 5.29
CA PRO A 122 18.02 4.26 4.00
C PRO A 122 19.30 3.50 3.58
N VAL A 123 19.27 2.18 3.69
CA VAL A 123 20.32 1.26 3.25
C VAL A 123 19.68 0.20 2.37
N ALA A 124 20.29 -0.06 1.22
CA ALA A 124 19.81 -1.10 0.31
C ALA A 124 19.82 -2.47 1.00
N GLY A 125 18.71 -3.20 0.87
CA GLY A 125 18.50 -4.48 1.54
C GLY A 125 17.04 -4.66 1.95
N TRP A 126 16.62 -5.91 2.07
CA TRP A 126 15.27 -6.23 2.51
C TRP A 126 15.14 -6.07 4.02
N GLU A 127 14.17 -5.27 4.43
CA GLU A 127 13.68 -5.14 5.79
C GLU A 127 12.32 -5.84 5.94
N HIS A 128 12.04 -6.34 7.14
CA HIS A 128 10.81 -7.05 7.45
C HIS A 128 9.80 -6.15 8.16
N TYR A 129 8.77 -5.75 7.45
CA TYR A 129 7.61 -5.11 8.03
C TYR A 129 6.56 -6.16 8.37
N THR A 130 6.38 -6.41 9.67
CA THR A 130 5.42 -7.41 10.18
C THR A 130 4.37 -6.76 11.08
N GLN A 131 3.30 -7.49 11.42
CA GLN A 131 2.23 -6.97 12.28
C GLN A 131 2.69 -6.46 13.66
N THR A 132 3.92 -6.80 14.10
CA THR A 132 4.45 -6.46 15.43
C THR A 132 4.75 -4.97 15.63
N VAL A 133 4.86 -4.18 14.55
CA VAL A 133 4.82 -2.69 14.63
C VAL A 133 3.55 -2.17 15.31
N GLY A 134 2.50 -2.99 15.33
CA GLY A 134 1.28 -2.77 16.07
C GLY A 134 0.16 -2.16 15.24
N LEU A 135 -1.05 -2.48 15.66
CA LEU A 135 -2.28 -1.96 15.10
C LEU A 135 -2.41 -0.47 15.44
N GLN A 136 -2.69 0.35 14.44
CA GLN A 136 -2.99 1.78 14.60
C GLN A 136 -4.48 2.00 14.80
N GLY A 137 -5.30 1.30 14.03
CA GLY A 137 -6.75 1.41 14.11
C GLY A 137 -7.42 0.23 13.46
N SER A 138 -8.64 -0.08 13.90
CA SER A 138 -9.44 -1.10 13.26
C SER A 138 -10.93 -0.88 13.48
N SER A 139 -11.75 -1.45 12.61
CA SER A 139 -13.20 -1.43 12.69
C SER A 139 -13.78 -2.81 12.43
N GLY A 140 -14.97 -3.09 12.95
CA GLY A 140 -15.64 -4.38 12.78
C GLY A 140 -14.90 -5.54 13.44
N ALA A 141 -15.24 -6.77 13.05
CA ALA A 141 -14.73 -7.99 13.66
C ALA A 141 -14.38 -9.04 12.61
N LEU A 142 -13.36 -9.86 12.90
CA LEU A 142 -13.08 -11.06 12.11
C LEU A 142 -14.16 -12.11 12.36
N GLY A 143 -14.34 -12.99 11.37
CA GLY A 143 -15.35 -14.04 11.41
C GLY A 143 -15.16 -15.04 10.27
N THR A 144 -16.13 -15.92 10.13
CA THR A 144 -16.15 -16.93 9.07
C THR A 144 -16.22 -16.28 7.68
N PHE A 145 -15.33 -16.70 6.79
CA PHE A 145 -15.39 -16.41 5.37
C PHE A 145 -16.35 -17.37 4.67
N SER A 146 -17.25 -16.81 3.88
CA SER A 146 -18.13 -17.51 2.94
C SER A 146 -18.07 -16.80 1.60
N ASN A 147 -17.32 -17.35 0.65
CA ASN A 147 -16.99 -16.70 -0.62
C ASN A 147 -16.44 -15.26 -0.44
N GLY A 148 -15.67 -15.06 0.63
CA GLY A 148 -15.19 -13.75 1.03
C GLY A 148 -14.03 -13.24 0.17
N LYS A 149 -13.57 -12.04 0.51
CA LYS A 149 -12.50 -11.29 -0.16
C LYS A 149 -11.59 -10.62 0.87
N VAL A 150 -10.30 -10.61 0.58
CA VAL A 150 -9.30 -9.83 1.30
C VAL A 150 -8.61 -8.89 0.35
N GLN A 151 -8.42 -7.65 0.78
CA GLN A 151 -7.63 -6.65 0.10
C GLN A 151 -6.51 -6.15 1.03
N VAL A 152 -5.31 -6.06 0.47
CA VAL A 152 -4.13 -5.51 1.12
C VAL A 152 -3.72 -4.27 0.35
N GLU A 153 -3.71 -3.13 1.02
CA GLU A 153 -3.29 -1.85 0.47
C GLU A 153 -1.99 -1.45 1.16
N ILE A 154 -0.96 -1.14 0.36
CA ILE A 154 0.37 -0.75 0.86
C ILE A 154 0.75 0.59 0.24
N TRP A 155 1.15 1.55 1.06
CA TRP A 155 1.54 2.89 0.61
C TRP A 155 2.69 3.43 1.46
N ASN A 156 3.44 4.40 0.93
CA ASN A 156 4.29 5.22 1.78
C ASN A 156 3.42 6.29 2.46
N ALA A 157 3.31 6.20 3.78
CA ALA A 157 2.62 7.17 4.63
C ALA A 157 3.40 8.48 4.72
N ILE A 158 4.73 8.41 4.70
CA ILE A 158 5.64 9.56 4.71
C ILE A 158 6.81 9.32 3.74
N GLY A 159 7.55 10.38 3.44
CA GLY A 159 8.78 10.32 2.66
C GLY A 159 8.64 10.86 1.24
N ASN A 160 9.78 10.94 0.54
CA ASN A 160 9.86 11.57 -0.78
C ASN A 160 10.27 10.60 -1.88
N GLY A 161 10.76 9.40 -1.56
CA GLY A 161 11.12 8.39 -2.56
C GLY A 161 10.17 7.18 -2.55
N PRO A 162 10.27 6.34 -3.59
CA PRO A 162 9.55 5.08 -3.62
C PRO A 162 10.15 4.06 -2.63
N THR A 163 9.40 3.00 -2.33
CA THR A 163 9.89 1.80 -1.64
C THR A 163 9.68 0.60 -2.54
N THR A 164 10.64 -0.30 -2.61
CA THR A 164 10.50 -1.58 -3.33
C THR A 164 9.85 -2.60 -2.39
N LEU A 165 8.86 -3.33 -2.89
CA LEU A 165 8.22 -4.45 -2.20
C LEU A 165 8.60 -5.74 -2.89
N GLY A 166 9.17 -6.71 -2.18
CA GLY A 166 9.34 -8.08 -2.69
C GLY A 166 7.99 -8.79 -2.79
N THR A 167 7.70 -9.49 -3.88
CA THR A 167 6.38 -10.13 -4.12
C THR A 167 6.44 -11.66 -4.09
N ALA A 168 5.28 -12.31 -4.17
CA ALA A 168 5.07 -13.75 -4.00
C ALA A 168 5.59 -14.31 -2.67
N ASN A 169 6.61 -15.17 -2.69
CA ASN A 169 7.11 -15.88 -1.51
C ASN A 169 7.91 -15.00 -0.54
N GLN A 170 8.17 -13.74 -0.92
CA GLN A 170 8.76 -12.76 -0.01
C GLN A 170 7.68 -12.12 0.87
N SER A 171 6.62 -11.57 0.27
CA SER A 171 5.58 -10.86 1.04
C SER A 171 4.25 -11.59 1.06
N PHE A 172 3.68 -11.78 2.25
CA PHE A 172 2.42 -12.49 2.41
C PHE A 172 1.54 -11.93 3.55
N VAL A 173 0.25 -12.25 3.47
CA VAL A 173 -0.70 -12.14 4.59
C VAL A 173 -1.25 -13.53 4.90
N ARG A 174 -1.25 -13.93 6.17
CA ARG A 174 -1.91 -15.15 6.63
C ARG A 174 -3.34 -14.82 7.03
N MET A 175 -4.27 -15.57 6.45
CA MET A 175 -5.69 -15.46 6.80
C MET A 175 -5.89 -15.92 8.24
N PRO A 176 -6.76 -15.24 9.02
CA PRO A 176 -6.89 -15.46 10.45
C PRO A 176 -7.79 -16.66 10.79
N TYR A 177 -7.69 -17.79 10.09
CA TYR A 177 -8.44 -19.02 10.39
C TYR A 177 -7.56 -20.25 10.53
#